data_AF-A0A1S1N550-F1
#
_entry.id   AF-A0A1S1N550-F1
#
_cell.length_a   1.000
_cell.length_b   1.000
_cell.length_c   1.000
_cell.angle_alpha   90.00
_cell.angle_beta   90.00
_cell.angle_gamma   90.00
#
_symmetry.space_group_name_H-M   'P 1'
#
loop_
_entity.id
_entity.type
_entity.pdbx_description
1 polymer ?
#
loop_
_entity_poly.entity_id
_entity_poly.type
_entity_poly.pdbx_seq_one_letter_code
_entity_poly.pdbx_strand_id
1 'polypeptide(L)'
;MKIKSLLFPLLLLSSAAQALPEQIILFRHAEKAQGDNPELTEKGQQRAQHLASMFGDRAIKHAFSTDYHRTQQTIAPLAKHFELDVTSYDPQNLKVFSEQILELAENVAIVGHSNTTPQLVELLSNQQVSIAEDEFDKVFVITYGKFGKVSLSTLSSDSEGE
;
A
#
# COMPACT_ATOMS: atom_id res chain seq x y z
N MET A 1 10.64 48.87 46.39
CA MET A 1 11.34 47.89 45.53
C MET A 1 10.31 47.30 44.56
N LYS A 2 10.34 47.66 43.27
CA LYS A 2 9.35 47.20 42.27
C LYS A 2 9.96 46.04 41.47
N ILE A 3 9.43 44.83 41.64
CA ILE A 3 9.85 43.64 40.91
C ILE A 3 9.24 43.72 39.50
N LYS A 4 10.08 43.87 38.47
CA LYS A 4 9.64 43.76 37.07
C LYS A 4 9.48 42.28 36.75
N SER A 5 8.24 41.82 36.63
CA SER A 5 7.95 40.48 36.14
C SER A 5 8.25 40.44 34.64
N LEU A 6 9.30 39.71 34.24
CA LEU A 6 9.53 39.33 32.84
C LEU A 6 8.64 38.13 32.54
N LEU A 7 7.58 38.33 31.74
CA LEU A 7 6.86 37.23 31.11
C LEU A 7 7.73 36.64 30.00
N PHE A 8 8.20 35.41 30.19
CA PHE A 8 8.83 34.62 29.13
C PHE A 8 7.71 33.91 28.36
N PRO A 9 7.58 34.07 27.03
CA PRO A 9 6.58 33.34 26.27
C PRO A 9 7.02 31.87 26.22
N LEU A 10 6.20 30.99 26.80
CA LEU A 10 6.39 29.56 26.71
C LEU A 10 6.06 29.13 25.28
N LEU A 11 7.08 29.02 24.42
CA LEU A 11 6.96 28.44 23.09
C LEU A 11 6.66 26.95 23.27
N LEU A 12 5.39 26.56 23.14
CA LEU A 12 5.00 25.15 23.03
C LEU A 12 5.49 24.65 21.67
N LEU A 13 6.67 24.01 21.64
CA LEU A 13 7.05 23.16 20.51
C LEU A 13 6.13 21.95 20.52
N SER A 14 5.01 22.02 19.79
CA SER A 14 4.24 20.83 19.43
C SER A 14 5.09 19.99 18.49
N SER A 15 5.75 18.97 19.04
CA SER A 15 6.32 17.89 18.24
C SER A 15 5.13 17.18 17.58
N ALA A 16 4.92 17.41 16.27
CA ALA A 16 4.00 16.60 15.50
C ALA A 16 4.59 15.18 15.48
N ALA A 17 4.08 14.30 16.34
CA ALA A 17 4.34 12.89 16.20
C ALA A 17 3.76 12.48 14.85
N GLN A 18 4.62 12.15 13.88
CA GLN A 18 4.18 11.58 12.62
C GLN A 18 3.50 10.25 12.93
N ALA A 19 2.22 10.15 12.55
CA ALA A 19 1.48 8.91 12.65
C ALA A 19 1.88 8.01 11.47
N LEU A 20 2.09 6.73 11.75
CA LEU A 20 2.25 5.71 10.71
C LEU A 20 0.94 5.53 9.91
N PRO A 21 0.99 4.92 8.72
CA PRO A 21 -0.22 4.58 7.98
C PRO A 21 -1.11 3.69 8.83
N GLU A 22 -2.43 3.87 8.79
CA GLU A 22 -3.33 2.95 9.51
C GLU A 22 -3.34 1.56 8.85
N GLN A 23 -3.46 1.50 7.52
CA GLN A 23 -3.42 0.28 6.72
C GLN A 23 -2.59 0.44 5.45
N ILE A 24 -1.74 -0.55 5.16
CA ILE A 24 -1.07 -0.72 3.87
C ILE A 24 -1.59 -2.00 3.23
N ILE A 25 -2.21 -1.88 2.05
CA ILE A 25 -2.78 -2.96 1.28
C ILE A 25 -1.84 -3.24 0.11
N LEU A 26 -1.26 -4.44 0.07
CA LEU A 26 -0.27 -4.84 -0.92
C LEU A 26 -0.76 -6.06 -1.69
N PHE A 27 -0.65 -6.00 -3.01
CA PHE A 27 -0.92 -7.13 -3.89
C PHE A 27 0.03 -7.11 -5.08
N ARG A 28 0.15 -8.23 -5.78
CA ARG A 28 0.82 -8.26 -7.09
C ARG A 28 -0.16 -7.86 -8.18
N HIS A 29 0.34 -7.59 -9.39
CA HIS A 29 -0.53 -7.47 -10.55
C HIS A 29 -1.41 -8.71 -10.74
N ALA A 30 -2.60 -8.52 -11.32
CA ALA A 30 -3.50 -9.58 -11.73
C ALA A 30 -3.00 -10.34 -12.98
N GLU A 31 -3.80 -11.31 -13.44
CA GLU A 31 -3.48 -12.18 -14.58
C GLU A 31 -3.17 -11.37 -15.84
N LYS A 32 -2.06 -11.72 -16.49
CA LYS A 32 -1.51 -10.98 -17.63
C LYS A 32 -1.38 -11.87 -18.87
N ALA A 33 -1.39 -11.25 -20.04
CA ALA A 33 -1.06 -11.94 -21.28
C ALA A 33 0.44 -12.32 -21.34
N GLN A 34 0.84 -12.98 -22.42
CA GLN A 34 2.25 -13.26 -22.71
C GLN A 34 2.89 -12.08 -23.45
N GLY A 35 4.22 -11.92 -23.30
CA GLY A 35 4.99 -10.80 -23.86
C GLY A 35 5.82 -10.07 -22.80
N ASP A 36 6.58 -9.05 -23.23
CA ASP A 36 7.57 -8.36 -22.38
C ASP A 36 6.93 -7.39 -21.38
N ASN A 37 6.00 -6.55 -21.84
CA ASN A 37 5.18 -5.70 -20.99
C ASN A 37 3.70 -5.91 -21.32
N PRO A 38 3.14 -7.08 -20.98
CA PRO A 38 1.81 -7.45 -21.43
C PRO A 38 0.74 -6.75 -20.59
N GLU A 39 -0.39 -6.52 -21.24
CA GLU A 39 -1.63 -6.09 -20.62
C GLU A 39 -2.25 -7.22 -19.77
N LEU A 40 -3.23 -6.86 -18.94
CA LEU A 40 -4.06 -7.84 -18.23
C LEU A 40 -4.90 -8.66 -19.20
N THR A 41 -5.12 -9.93 -18.84
CA THR A 41 -6.15 -10.75 -19.50
C THR A 41 -7.54 -10.30 -19.03
N GLU A 42 -8.60 -10.83 -19.65
CA GLU A 42 -9.97 -10.61 -19.18
C GLU A 42 -10.15 -11.03 -17.71
N LYS A 43 -9.60 -12.18 -17.31
CA LYS A 43 -9.57 -12.62 -15.91
C LYS A 43 -8.85 -11.61 -15.01
N GLY A 44 -7.72 -11.08 -15.47
CA GLY A 44 -6.97 -10.07 -14.71
C GLY A 44 -7.72 -8.75 -14.55
N GLN A 45 -8.45 -8.32 -15.59
CA GLN A 45 -9.31 -7.14 -15.53
C GLN A 45 -10.48 -7.33 -14.56
N GLN A 46 -11.10 -8.51 -14.55
CA GLN A 46 -12.14 -8.85 -13.59
C GLN A 46 -11.61 -8.83 -12.15
N ARG A 47 -10.42 -9.41 -11.91
CA ARG A 47 -9.76 -9.34 -10.60
C ARG A 47 -9.46 -7.91 -10.17
N ALA A 48 -8.98 -7.06 -11.08
CA ALA A 48 -8.72 -5.66 -10.78
C ALA A 48 -10.00 -4.91 -10.34
N GLN A 49 -11.14 -5.20 -10.96
CA GLN A 49 -12.44 -4.67 -10.54
C GLN A 49 -12.90 -5.24 -9.20
N HIS A 50 -12.65 -6.54 -8.96
CA HIS A 50 -12.99 -7.16 -7.68
C HIS A 50 -12.17 -6.56 -6.52
N LEU A 51 -10.87 -6.33 -6.73
CA LEU A 51 -10.01 -5.64 -5.76
C LEU A 51 -10.54 -4.24 -5.43
N ALA A 52 -11.01 -3.48 -6.43
CA ALA A 52 -11.66 -2.19 -6.21
C ALA A 52 -12.91 -2.31 -5.33
N SER A 53 -13.70 -3.35 -5.54
CA SER A 53 -14.90 -3.63 -4.74
C SER A 53 -14.56 -4.05 -3.30
N MET A 54 -13.56 -4.92 -3.11
CA MET A 54 -13.11 -5.41 -1.80
C MET A 54 -12.60 -4.30 -0.89
N PHE A 55 -11.96 -3.28 -1.47
CA PHE A 55 -11.31 -2.21 -0.71
C PHE A 55 -11.97 -0.83 -0.88
N GLY A 56 -13.14 -0.77 -1.52
CA GLY A 56 -13.85 0.47 -1.83
C GLY A 56 -14.32 1.28 -0.60
N ASP A 57 -14.33 0.68 0.59
CA ASP A 57 -14.69 1.31 1.85
C ASP A 57 -13.47 1.64 2.75
N ARG A 58 -12.24 1.30 2.32
CA ARG A 58 -11.02 1.45 3.12
C ARG A 58 -10.44 2.85 3.16
N ALA A 59 -11.11 3.84 2.58
CA ALA A 59 -10.69 5.24 2.58
C ALA A 59 -9.21 5.43 2.15
N ILE A 60 -8.80 4.72 1.09
CA ILE A 60 -7.43 4.79 0.55
C ILE A 60 -7.14 6.21 0.08
N LYS A 61 -5.94 6.72 0.38
CA LYS A 61 -5.49 8.08 0.03
C LYS A 61 -4.28 8.11 -0.87
N HIS A 62 -3.53 7.02 -0.94
CA HIS A 62 -2.37 6.91 -1.81
C HIS A 62 -2.41 5.59 -2.58
N ALA A 63 -2.15 5.65 -3.89
CA ALA A 63 -2.07 4.50 -4.76
C ALA A 63 -0.71 4.46 -5.45
N PHE A 64 -0.02 3.33 -5.33
CA PHE A 64 1.30 3.13 -5.92
C PHE A 64 1.34 1.89 -6.80
N SER A 65 2.07 1.97 -7.90
CA SER A 65 2.44 0.78 -8.67
C SER A 65 3.80 0.96 -9.34
N THR A 66 4.38 -0.11 -9.86
CA THR A 66 5.49 0.01 -10.83
C THR A 66 4.96 0.48 -12.20
N ASP A 67 5.85 0.80 -13.14
CA ASP A 67 5.48 1.30 -14.48
C ASP A 67 4.97 0.23 -15.47
N TYR A 68 4.95 -1.04 -15.08
CA TYR A 68 4.48 -2.10 -15.99
C TYR A 68 2.97 -1.99 -16.25
N HIS A 69 2.54 -2.29 -17.48
CA HIS A 69 1.13 -2.18 -17.86
C HIS A 69 0.22 -3.01 -16.94
N ARG A 70 0.61 -4.27 -16.67
CA ARG A 70 -0.11 -5.14 -15.73
C ARG A 70 -0.28 -4.56 -14.32
N THR A 71 0.71 -3.88 -13.75
CA THR A 71 0.60 -3.32 -12.38
C THR A 71 -0.29 -2.07 -12.39
N GLN A 72 -0.08 -1.19 -13.37
CA GLN A 72 -0.90 0.01 -13.61
C GLN A 72 -2.38 -0.34 -13.83
N GLN A 73 -2.66 -1.32 -14.68
CA GLN A 73 -4.03 -1.77 -14.95
C GLN A 73 -4.69 -2.47 -13.77
N THR A 74 -3.91 -3.13 -12.91
CA THR A 74 -4.47 -3.79 -11.72
C THR A 74 -4.92 -2.76 -10.68
N ILE A 75 -4.14 -1.70 -10.46
CA ILE A 75 -4.49 -0.65 -9.47
C ILE A 75 -5.53 0.34 -9.99
N ALA A 76 -5.61 0.55 -11.31
CA ALA A 76 -6.41 1.61 -11.92
C ALA A 76 -7.89 1.64 -11.48
N PRO A 77 -8.63 0.51 -11.38
CA PRO A 77 -10.01 0.55 -10.90
C PRO A 77 -10.14 1.07 -9.47
N LEU A 78 -9.24 0.66 -8.57
CA LEU A 78 -9.22 1.08 -7.18
C LEU A 78 -8.83 2.56 -7.05
N ALA A 79 -7.80 2.99 -7.79
CA ALA A 79 -7.40 4.40 -7.83
C ALA A 79 -8.53 5.30 -8.36
N LYS A 80 -9.22 4.87 -9.42
CA LYS A 80 -10.37 5.57 -9.97
C LYS A 80 -11.52 5.68 -8.98
N HIS A 81 -11.81 4.62 -8.23
CA HIS A 81 -12.87 4.63 -7.20
C HIS A 81 -12.63 5.70 -6.13
N PHE A 82 -11.37 5.94 -5.77
CA PHE A 82 -10.99 6.96 -4.78
C PHE A 82 -10.55 8.30 -5.40
N GLU A 83 -10.68 8.48 -6.72
CA GLU A 83 -10.24 9.68 -7.45
C GLU A 83 -8.74 10.02 -7.21
N LEU A 84 -7.89 8.99 -7.19
CA LEU A 84 -6.45 9.11 -6.94
C LEU A 84 -5.63 9.00 -8.23
N ASP A 85 -4.54 9.76 -8.30
CA ASP A 85 -3.46 9.49 -9.22
C ASP A 85 -2.64 8.28 -8.74
N VAL A 86 -2.14 7.48 -9.68
CA VAL A 86 -1.22 6.38 -9.39
C VAL A 86 0.21 6.90 -9.43
N THR A 87 0.91 6.82 -8.30
CA THR A 87 2.32 7.22 -8.20
C THR A 87 3.23 6.03 -8.50
N SER A 88 4.18 6.22 -9.40
CA SER A 88 5.15 5.17 -9.74
C SER A 88 6.23 5.01 -8.66
N TYR A 89 6.67 3.77 -8.44
CA TYR A 89 7.84 3.48 -7.59
C TYR A 89 8.82 2.51 -8.25
N ASP A 90 10.09 2.59 -7.87
CA ASP A 90 11.15 1.71 -8.37
C ASP A 90 11.18 0.38 -7.57
N PRO A 91 10.85 -0.77 -8.20
CA PRO A 91 10.88 -2.07 -7.53
C PRO A 91 12.29 -2.54 -7.15
N GLN A 92 13.36 -1.87 -7.61
CA GLN A 92 14.73 -2.17 -7.23
C GLN A 92 15.18 -1.44 -5.96
N ASN A 93 14.42 -0.44 -5.50
CA ASN A 93 14.76 0.37 -4.33
C ASN A 93 13.69 0.30 -3.23
N LEU A 94 13.28 -0.92 -2.88
CA LEU A 94 12.19 -1.16 -1.92
C LEU A 94 12.48 -0.64 -0.52
N LYS A 95 13.74 -0.58 -0.09
CA LYS A 95 14.10 -0.04 1.24
C LYS A 95 13.73 1.44 1.34
N VAL A 96 14.19 2.25 0.38
CA VAL A 96 13.86 3.68 0.33
C VAL A 96 12.35 3.87 0.17
N PHE A 97 11.72 3.08 -0.69
CA PHE A 97 10.28 3.14 -0.87
C PHE A 97 9.52 2.81 0.42
N SER A 98 9.93 1.78 1.17
CA SER A 98 9.30 1.43 2.46
C SER A 98 9.42 2.54 3.49
N GLU A 99 10.55 3.25 3.54
CA GLU A 99 10.75 4.40 4.42
C GLU A 99 9.78 5.54 4.05
N GLN A 100 9.61 5.84 2.77
CA GLN A 100 8.65 6.83 2.29
C GLN A 100 7.20 6.48 2.65
N ILE A 101 6.82 5.20 2.51
CA ILE A 101 5.47 4.75 2.85
C ILE A 101 5.20 4.89 4.35
N LEU A 102 6.19 4.62 5.21
CA LEU A 102 6.05 4.76 6.67
C LEU A 102 5.90 6.22 7.14
N GLU A 103 6.26 7.20 6.29
CA GLU A 103 6.03 8.62 6.58
C GLU A 103 4.61 9.10 6.24
N LEU A 104 3.82 8.29 5.51
CA LEU A 104 2.43 8.59 5.22
C LEU A 104 1.56 8.27 6.44
N ALA A 105 0.53 9.07 6.73
CA ALA A 105 -0.38 8.81 7.84
C ALA A 105 -1.66 8.09 7.41
N GLU A 106 -1.94 8.06 6.11
CA GLU A 106 -3.20 7.58 5.54
C GLU A 106 -3.07 6.20 4.91
N ASN A 107 -4.23 5.58 4.59
CA ASN A 107 -4.26 4.26 3.98
C ASN A 107 -3.67 4.25 2.57
N VAL A 108 -2.86 3.23 2.30
CA VAL A 108 -2.09 3.09 1.07
C VAL A 108 -2.45 1.78 0.36
N ALA A 109 -2.62 1.82 -0.96
CA ALA A 109 -2.61 0.62 -1.81
C ALA A 109 -1.35 0.59 -2.68
N ILE A 110 -0.71 -0.58 -2.76
CA ILE A 110 0.53 -0.79 -3.50
C ILE A 110 0.43 -2.05 -4.36
N VAL A 111 0.74 -1.91 -5.65
CA VAL A 111 0.80 -3.04 -6.60
C VAL A 111 2.21 -3.29 -7.10
N GLY A 112 2.69 -4.50 -6.87
CA GLY A 112 4.00 -4.96 -7.29
C GLY A 112 3.97 -6.30 -8.06
N HIS A 113 4.92 -7.16 -7.71
CA HIS A 113 5.19 -8.43 -8.38
C HIS A 113 5.29 -9.58 -7.37
N SER A 114 5.26 -10.82 -7.86
CA SER A 114 5.39 -12.03 -7.04
C SER A 114 6.65 -12.04 -6.17
N ASN A 115 7.74 -11.42 -6.63
CA ASN A 115 9.02 -11.35 -5.92
C ASN A 115 9.18 -10.07 -5.08
N THR A 116 8.67 -8.91 -5.53
CA THR A 116 8.88 -7.61 -4.85
C THR A 116 7.81 -7.30 -3.81
N THR A 117 6.57 -7.76 -4.00
CA THR A 117 5.50 -7.56 -3.02
C THR A 117 5.83 -8.25 -1.69
N PRO A 118 6.29 -9.52 -1.65
CA PRO A 118 6.70 -10.15 -0.39
C PRO A 118 7.85 -9.44 0.32
N GLN A 119 8.85 -8.96 -0.42
CA GLN A 119 9.97 -8.21 0.14
C GLN A 119 9.50 -6.90 0.76
N LEU A 120 8.57 -6.20 0.11
CA LEU A 120 8.00 -4.97 0.65
C LEU A 120 7.14 -5.24 1.90
N VAL A 121 6.38 -6.34 1.93
CA VAL A 121 5.66 -6.78 3.14
C VAL A 121 6.63 -7.01 4.30
N GLU A 122 7.76 -7.71 4.06
CA GLU A 122 8.77 -7.95 5.09
C GLU A 122 9.38 -6.64 5.60
N LEU A 123 9.73 -5.71 4.72
CA LEU A 123 10.29 -4.40 5.10
C LEU A 123 9.32 -3.56 5.96
N LEU A 124 8.03 -3.63 5.66
CA LEU A 124 7.00 -2.83 6.35
C LEU A 124 6.51 -3.46 7.66
N SER A 125 6.53 -4.80 7.77
CA SER A 125 5.92 -5.52 8.89
C SER A 125 6.89 -6.36 9.73
N ASN A 126 8.12 -6.59 9.25
CA ASN A 126 9.06 -7.60 9.76
C ASN A 126 8.50 -9.04 9.71
N GLN A 127 7.52 -9.32 8.85
CA GLN A 127 6.94 -10.65 8.65
C GLN A 127 7.24 -11.17 7.24
N GLN A 128 7.77 -12.38 7.16
CA GLN A 128 8.06 -13.03 5.89
C GLN A 128 6.82 -13.70 5.30
N VAL A 129 6.61 -13.47 4.00
CA VAL A 129 5.56 -14.10 3.20
C VAL A 129 6.11 -14.54 1.86
N SER A 130 5.31 -15.28 1.10
CA SER A 130 5.64 -15.68 -0.26
C SER A 130 4.39 -15.65 -1.15
N ILE A 131 4.63 -15.44 -2.43
CA ILE A 131 3.64 -15.54 -3.50
C ILE A 131 4.24 -16.47 -4.55
N ALA A 132 3.51 -17.52 -4.95
CA ALA A 132 3.94 -18.38 -6.05
C ALA A 132 3.77 -17.65 -7.41
N GLU A 133 4.56 -17.97 -8.43
CA GLU A 133 4.51 -17.27 -9.72
C GLU A 133 3.13 -17.35 -10.40
N ASP A 134 2.36 -18.41 -10.17
CA ASP A 134 1.01 -18.64 -10.69
C ASP A 134 -0.12 -18.17 -9.75
N GLU A 135 0.21 -17.64 -8.58
CA GLU A 135 -0.75 -17.21 -7.55
C GLU A 135 -1.02 -15.71 -7.62
N PHE A 136 -2.15 -15.30 -8.22
CA PHE A 136 -2.49 -13.88 -8.45
C PHE A 136 -3.42 -13.28 -7.40
N ASP A 137 -4.00 -14.11 -6.55
CA ASP A 137 -5.14 -13.77 -5.71
C ASP A 137 -4.75 -13.22 -4.34
N LYS A 138 -3.54 -13.51 -3.86
CA LYS A 138 -3.05 -13.05 -2.54
C LYS A 138 -3.03 -11.53 -2.39
N VAL A 139 -3.66 -11.08 -1.30
CA VAL A 139 -3.59 -9.71 -0.82
C VAL A 139 -3.09 -9.67 0.61
N PHE A 140 -2.15 -8.78 0.89
CA PHE A 140 -1.60 -8.56 2.22
C PHE A 140 -2.11 -7.23 2.78
N VAL A 141 -2.59 -7.25 4.01
CA VAL A 141 -3.02 -6.05 4.72
C VAL A 141 -2.21 -5.92 5.99
N ILE A 142 -1.33 -4.92 6.01
CA ILE A 142 -0.57 -4.53 7.20
C ILE A 142 -1.41 -3.48 7.93
N THR A 143 -1.61 -3.65 9.23
CA THR A 143 -2.30 -2.69 10.09
C THR A 143 -1.37 -2.23 11.20
N TYR A 144 -1.22 -0.92 11.35
CA TYR A 144 -0.46 -0.31 12.44
C TYR A 144 -1.43 0.15 13.54
N GLY A 145 -1.44 -0.59 14.63
CA GLY A 145 -2.23 -0.27 15.82
C GLY A 145 -1.50 0.66 16.77
N LYS A 146 -2.19 1.00 17.87
CA LYS A 146 -1.61 1.78 18.97
C LYS A 146 -0.36 1.12 19.54
N PHE A 147 0.55 1.94 20.08
CA PHE A 147 1.77 1.50 20.76
C PHE A 147 2.73 0.69 19.88
N GLY A 148 2.73 0.93 18.56
CA GLY A 148 3.65 0.26 17.63
C GLY A 148 3.31 -1.20 17.34
N LYS A 149 2.09 -1.65 17.67
CA LYS A 149 1.65 -2.99 17.30
C LYS A 149 1.45 -3.06 15.79
N VAL A 150 2.16 -3.97 15.13
CA VAL A 150 1.98 -4.27 13.70
C VAL A 150 1.32 -5.64 13.57
N SER A 151 0.32 -5.75 12.69
CA SER A 151 -0.28 -7.04 12.34
C SER A 151 -0.43 -7.17 10.82
N LEU A 152 -0.10 -8.36 10.32
CA LEU A 152 -0.32 -8.77 8.94
C LEU A 152 -1.53 -9.70 8.83
N SER A 153 -2.45 -9.39 7.92
CA SER A 153 -3.52 -10.29 7.47
C SER A 153 -3.31 -10.66 6.01
N THR A 154 -3.59 -11.91 5.66
CA THR A 154 -3.59 -12.39 4.27
C THR A 154 -5.03 -12.68 3.86
N LEU A 155 -5.45 -12.08 2.76
CA LEU A 155 -6.75 -12.25 2.12
C LEU A 155 -6.55 -12.87 0.74
N SER A 156 -7.62 -13.40 0.15
CA SER A 156 -7.68 -13.79 -1.25
C SER A 156 -8.65 -12.87 -2.00
N SER A 157 -8.29 -12.52 -3.23
CA SER A 157 -9.14 -11.79 -4.18
C SER A 157 -9.87 -12.70 -5.15
N ASP A 158 -9.78 -14.02 -4.98
CA ASP A 158 -10.72 -14.94 -5.61
C ASP A 158 -12.07 -14.78 -4.91
N SER A 159 -13.15 -14.74 -5.69
CA SER A 159 -14.48 -14.90 -5.10
C SER A 159 -14.58 -16.30 -4.54
N GLU A 160 -15.02 -16.46 -3.28
CA GLU A 160 -15.36 -17.80 -2.78
C GLU A 160 -16.48 -18.38 -3.65
N GLY A 161 -16.13 -19.30 -4.56
CA GLY A 161 -17.09 -20.02 -5.40
C GLY A 161 -16.83 -20.06 -6.91
N GLU A 162 -15.59 -20.25 -7.36
CA GLU A 162 -15.32 -20.90 -8.66
C GLU A 162 -14.93 -22.38 -8.48
#